data_AF-A0A661VFW1-F1
#
_entry.id   AF-A0A661VFW1-F1
#
_cell.length_a   1.000
_cell.length_b   1.000
_cell.length_c   1.000
_cell.angle_alpha   90.00
_cell.angle_beta   90.00
_cell.angle_gamma   90.00
#
_symmetry.space_group_name_H-M   'P 1'
#
loop_
_entity.id
_entity.type
_entity.pdbx_description
1 polymer ?
#
loop_
_entity_poly.entity_id
_entity_poly.type
_entity_poly.pdbx_seq_one_letter_code
_entity_poly.pdbx_strand_id
1 'polypeptide(L)'
;LTDFGIPSECQPLENAVFWPQMTSGDFQVAMLWSAVWWGYAHPWRGFHRLFLGDTGKRIGCPPTLTGPDGEEVDLEDLVTKMGSTFDEAELKALVQKAAWIANEHMLQLPYCEKKLMEFHNYAYVSGWPDVDDPLWSLAGGGAERADVTMMVLGLLKPAQ
;
A
#
# COMPACT_ATOMS: atom_id res chain seq x y z
N LEU A 1 -0.95 -22.15 -8.04
CA LEU A 1 -1.34 -21.80 -9.43
C LEU A 1 -1.16 -23.01 -10.36
N THR A 2 -0.05 -23.75 -10.26
CA THR A 2 0.16 -25.00 -11.01
C THR A 2 -1.00 -26.00 -10.87
N ASP A 3 -1.51 -26.27 -9.67
CA ASP A 3 -2.66 -27.18 -9.46
C ASP A 3 -3.96 -26.70 -10.09
N PHE A 4 -4.10 -25.38 -10.27
CA PHE A 4 -5.24 -24.77 -10.96
C PHE A 4 -5.09 -24.85 -12.50
N GLY A 5 -3.94 -25.30 -13.01
CA GLY A 5 -3.66 -25.43 -14.44
C GLY A 5 -2.91 -24.24 -15.05
N ILE A 6 -2.40 -23.31 -14.23
CA ILE A 6 -1.54 -22.21 -14.69
C ILE A 6 -0.08 -22.60 -14.41
N PRO A 7 0.73 -22.87 -15.45
CA PRO A 7 2.15 -23.18 -15.26
C PRO A 7 2.85 -22.05 -14.52
N SER A 8 3.43 -22.35 -13.36
CA SER A 8 4.04 -21.33 -12.50
C SER A 8 5.25 -21.89 -11.76
N GLU A 9 6.29 -21.06 -11.64
CA GLU A 9 7.48 -21.32 -10.84
C GLU A 9 7.79 -20.07 -9.99
N CYS A 10 8.22 -20.28 -8.74
CA CYS A 10 8.62 -19.18 -7.86
C CYS A 10 10.10 -18.87 -8.07
N GLN A 11 10.42 -17.63 -8.41
CA GLN A 11 11.80 -17.17 -8.58
C GLN A 11 12.17 -16.16 -7.49
N PRO A 12 13.04 -16.51 -6.54
CA PRO A 12 13.62 -15.53 -5.63
C PRO A 12 14.63 -14.68 -6.41
N LEU A 13 14.47 -13.36 -6.34
CA LEU A 13 15.36 -12.39 -6.96
C LEU A 13 16.11 -11.61 -5.88
N GLU A 14 17.38 -11.31 -6.14
CA GLU A 14 18.15 -10.39 -5.31
C GLU A 14 17.59 -8.97 -5.47
N ASN A 15 17.64 -8.18 -4.40
CA ASN A 15 16.96 -6.89 -4.29
C ASN A 15 17.39 -5.87 -5.37
N ALA A 16 18.68 -5.83 -5.72
CA ALA A 16 19.23 -4.96 -6.75
C ALA A 16 18.77 -5.33 -8.17
N VAL A 17 18.30 -6.57 -8.37
CA VAL A 17 17.67 -7.01 -9.63
C VAL A 17 16.16 -6.82 -9.59
N PHE A 18 15.54 -7.13 -8.45
CA PHE A 18 14.09 -7.10 -8.26
C PHE A 18 13.49 -5.72 -8.59
N TRP A 19 14.00 -4.64 -8.00
CA TRP A 19 13.38 -3.31 -8.17
C TRP A 19 13.49 -2.73 -9.58
N PRO A 20 14.65 -2.81 -10.27
CA PRO A 20 14.71 -2.41 -11.68
C PRO A 20 13.74 -3.19 -12.55
N GLN A 21 13.65 -4.52 -12.37
CA GLN A 21 12.73 -5.37 -13.12
C GLN A 21 11.27 -4.98 -12.88
N MET A 22 10.85 -4.83 -11.62
CA MET A 22 9.51 -4.34 -11.27
C MET A 22 9.21 -2.98 -11.88
N THR A 23 10.16 -2.04 -11.79
CA THR A 23 9.98 -0.67 -12.29
C THR A 23 9.85 -0.64 -13.81
N SER A 24 10.53 -1.54 -14.52
CA SER A 24 10.42 -1.67 -15.98
C SER A 24 9.14 -2.35 -16.46
N GLY A 25 8.35 -2.94 -15.55
CA GLY A 25 7.18 -3.75 -15.93
C GLY A 25 7.54 -5.15 -16.48
N ASP A 26 8.81 -5.56 -16.41
CA ASP A 26 9.31 -6.82 -16.96
C ASP A 26 9.05 -7.99 -15.99
N PHE A 27 7.78 -8.31 -15.75
CA PHE A 27 7.37 -9.42 -14.90
C PHE A 27 6.02 -9.99 -15.35
N GLN A 28 5.78 -11.26 -15.03
CA GLN A 28 4.49 -11.91 -15.27
C GLN A 28 3.57 -11.77 -14.06
N VAL A 29 4.07 -12.15 -12.89
CA VAL A 29 3.39 -12.00 -11.59
C VAL A 29 4.46 -11.68 -10.55
N ALA A 30 4.19 -10.69 -9.71
CA ALA A 30 5.09 -10.32 -8.62
C ALA A 30 4.32 -10.21 -7.30
N MET A 31 4.95 -10.67 -6.22
CA MET A 31 4.46 -10.42 -4.86
C MET A 31 5.20 -9.20 -4.30
N LEU A 32 4.46 -8.12 -4.06
CA LEU A 32 5.02 -6.89 -3.54
C LEU A 32 4.04 -6.14 -2.65
N TRP A 33 4.52 -5.08 -1.99
CA TRP A 33 3.67 -4.06 -1.39
C TRP A 33 2.99 -3.24 -2.48
N SER A 34 1.77 -3.64 -2.83
CA SER A 34 0.99 -3.10 -3.93
C SER A 34 0.20 -1.84 -3.52
N ALA A 35 -1.13 -1.87 -3.42
CA ALA A 35 -1.90 -0.77 -2.84
C ALA A 35 -1.54 -0.62 -1.36
N VAL A 36 -0.83 0.45 -1.04
CA VAL A 36 -0.40 0.74 0.34
C VAL A 36 -1.38 1.72 0.97
N TRP A 37 -2.04 1.27 2.03
CA TRP A 37 -3.03 2.05 2.77
C TRP A 37 -2.41 2.76 3.98
N TRP A 38 -1.08 2.78 4.07
CA TRP A 38 -0.35 3.31 5.21
C TRP A 38 -0.16 4.83 5.16
N GLY A 39 0.07 5.43 6.33
CA GLY A 39 0.48 6.83 6.49
C GLY A 39 -0.66 7.85 6.58
N TYR A 40 -1.86 7.52 6.12
CA TYR A 40 -3.04 8.37 6.30
C TYR A 40 -4.27 7.46 6.42
N ALA A 41 -5.14 7.70 7.40
CA ALA A 41 -6.36 6.91 7.63
C ALA A 41 -7.46 7.26 6.61
N HIS A 42 -7.11 7.27 5.33
CA HIS A 42 -7.99 7.63 4.22
C HIS A 42 -7.71 6.75 2.99
N PRO A 43 -8.74 6.20 2.34
CA PRO A 43 -8.58 5.27 1.21
C PRO A 43 -7.92 5.90 -0.02
N TRP A 44 -7.96 7.23 -0.15
CA TRP A 44 -7.27 7.96 -1.22
C TRP A 44 -5.83 7.49 -1.45
N ARG A 45 -5.05 7.26 -0.39
CA ARG A 45 -3.63 6.93 -0.55
C ARG A 45 -3.41 5.60 -1.29
N GLY A 46 -4.23 4.61 -0.98
CA GLY A 46 -4.17 3.29 -1.63
C GLY A 46 -4.59 3.37 -3.09
N PHE A 47 -5.72 4.02 -3.39
CA PHE A 47 -6.21 4.17 -4.77
C PHE A 47 -5.31 5.06 -5.62
N HIS A 48 -4.79 6.16 -5.05
CA HIS A 48 -3.80 6.98 -5.73
C HIS A 48 -2.58 6.15 -6.13
N ARG A 49 -2.05 5.31 -5.22
CA ARG A 49 -0.90 4.47 -5.55
C ARG A 49 -1.23 3.42 -6.61
N LEU A 50 -2.42 2.82 -6.54
CA LEU A 50 -2.89 1.79 -7.45
C LEU A 50 -3.10 2.31 -8.87
N PHE A 51 -3.68 3.51 -9.04
CA PHE A 51 -3.99 4.06 -10.36
C PHE A 51 -2.86 4.94 -10.92
N LEU A 52 -2.26 5.79 -10.09
CA LEU A 52 -1.35 6.87 -10.55
C LEU A 52 0.08 6.73 -10.01
N GLY A 53 0.24 6.08 -8.86
CA GLY A 53 1.53 5.92 -8.17
C GLY A 53 2.32 4.71 -8.66
N ASP A 54 3.28 4.28 -7.84
CA ASP A 54 4.24 3.24 -8.24
C ASP A 54 3.57 1.94 -8.66
N THR A 55 2.46 1.54 -8.03
CA THR A 55 1.76 0.31 -8.40
C THR A 55 1.15 0.44 -9.78
N GLY A 56 0.38 1.52 -10.04
CA GLY A 56 -0.21 1.78 -11.33
C GLY A 56 0.82 1.84 -12.45
N LYS A 57 1.96 2.51 -12.20
CA LYS A 57 3.07 2.57 -13.16
C LYS A 57 3.66 1.20 -13.49
N ARG A 58 3.86 0.34 -12.49
CA ARG A 58 4.46 -0.99 -12.69
C ARG A 58 3.56 -1.95 -13.46
N ILE A 59 2.26 -1.89 -13.23
CA ILE A 59 1.27 -2.74 -13.92
C ILE A 59 0.79 -2.14 -15.26
N GLY A 60 1.25 -0.94 -15.61
CA GLY A 60 0.80 -0.23 -16.80
C GLY A 60 -0.68 0.16 -16.75
N CYS A 61 -1.18 0.59 -15.58
CA CYS A 61 -2.57 1.02 -15.41
C CYS A 61 -2.89 2.17 -16.39
N PRO A 62 -3.93 2.03 -17.24
CA PRO A 62 -4.31 3.07 -18.19
C PRO A 62 -4.90 4.29 -17.47
N PRO A 63 -4.88 5.48 -18.09
CA PRO A 63 -5.43 6.70 -17.48
C PRO A 63 -6.96 6.65 -17.30
N THR A 64 -7.65 5.85 -18.12
CA THR A 64 -9.09 5.62 -18.06
C THR A 64 -9.40 4.13 -17.95
N LEU A 65 -10.47 3.80 -17.22
CA LEU A 65 -11.04 2.46 -17.16
C LEU A 65 -12.57 2.53 -17.17
N THR A 66 -13.22 1.49 -17.68
CA THR A 66 -14.67 1.35 -17.60
C THR A 66 -15.11 1.27 -16.14
N GLY A 67 -16.09 2.09 -15.76
CA GLY A 67 -16.70 2.10 -14.44
C GLY A 67 -17.92 1.17 -14.33
N PRO A 68 -18.56 1.12 -13.15
CA PRO A 68 -19.69 0.21 -12.87
C PRO A 68 -20.90 0.42 -13.77
N ASP A 69 -21.07 1.64 -14.30
CA ASP A 69 -22.18 2.02 -15.16
C ASP A 69 -21.86 1.79 -16.66
N GLY A 70 -20.69 1.24 -16.99
CA GLY A 70 -20.22 1.03 -18.36
C GLY A 70 -19.55 2.25 -19.01
N GLU A 71 -19.59 3.40 -18.35
CA GLU A 71 -18.95 4.64 -18.80
C GLU A 71 -17.44 4.62 -18.53
N GLU A 72 -16.65 5.29 -19.38
CA GLU A 72 -15.23 5.53 -19.08
C GLU A 72 -15.07 6.49 -17.91
N VAL A 73 -14.17 6.12 -16.99
CA VAL A 73 -13.83 6.90 -15.80
C VAL A 73 -12.37 7.31 -15.90
N ASP A 74 -12.13 8.62 -15.83
CA ASP A 74 -10.79 9.18 -15.64
C ASP A 74 -10.32 8.91 -14.20
N LEU A 75 -9.21 8.18 -14.06
CA LEU A 75 -8.71 7.73 -12.78
C LEU A 75 -8.02 8.84 -11.99
N GLU A 76 -7.45 9.84 -12.67
CA GLU A 76 -6.82 10.99 -12.03
C GLU A 76 -7.88 11.88 -11.39
N ASP A 77 -8.95 12.18 -12.13
CA ASP A 77 -10.11 12.92 -11.66
C ASP A 77 -10.77 12.22 -10.46
N LEU A 78 -10.97 10.90 -10.55
CA LEU A 78 -11.57 10.09 -9.49
C LEU A 78 -10.77 10.19 -8.19
N VAL A 79 -9.46 9.99 -8.27
CA VAL A 79 -8.56 10.04 -7.11
C VAL A 79 -8.43 11.46 -6.58
N THR A 80 -8.32 12.46 -7.45
CA THR A 80 -8.22 13.87 -7.05
C THR A 80 -9.46 14.29 -6.26
N LYS A 81 -10.66 14.00 -6.79
CA LYS A 81 -11.94 14.27 -6.09
C LYS A 81 -12.02 13.54 -4.75
N MET A 82 -11.60 12.27 -4.71
CA MET A 82 -11.58 11.49 -3.47
C MET A 82 -10.67 12.13 -2.42
N GLY A 83 -9.53 12.70 -2.80
CA GLY A 83 -8.61 13.37 -1.88
C GLY A 83 -9.03 14.77 -1.46
N SER A 84 -10.00 15.38 -2.16
CA SER A 84 -10.41 16.78 -1.94
C SER A 84 -11.83 16.98 -1.43
N THR A 85 -12.71 15.98 -1.51
CA THR A 85 -14.08 16.09 -1.01
C THR A 85 -14.14 16.00 0.52
N PHE A 86 -15.06 16.76 1.11
CA PHE A 86 -15.41 16.70 2.54
C PHE A 86 -16.82 16.16 2.77
N ASP A 87 -17.56 15.82 1.71
CA ASP A 87 -18.87 15.17 1.80
C ASP A 87 -18.65 13.66 1.95
N GLU A 88 -19.11 13.10 3.08
CA GLU A 88 -18.94 11.68 3.39
C GLU A 88 -19.68 10.76 2.42
N ALA A 89 -20.87 11.17 1.94
CA ALA A 89 -21.65 10.38 1.00
C ALA A 89 -20.99 10.37 -0.37
N GLU A 90 -20.46 11.52 -0.82
CA GLU A 90 -19.67 11.62 -2.04
C GLU A 90 -18.40 10.77 -1.94
N LEU A 91 -17.63 10.92 -0.85
CA LEU A 91 -16.41 10.15 -0.61
C LEU A 91 -16.69 8.65 -0.68
N LYS A 92 -17.74 8.19 -0.01
CA LYS A 92 -18.15 6.77 -0.03
C LYS A 92 -18.46 6.29 -1.44
N ALA A 93 -19.18 7.08 -2.24
CA ALA A 93 -19.49 6.74 -3.63
C ALA A 93 -18.22 6.68 -4.51
N LEU A 94 -17.29 7.62 -4.35
CA LEU A 94 -15.99 7.62 -5.05
C LEU A 94 -15.16 6.39 -4.69
N VAL A 95 -15.11 6.03 -3.40
CA VAL A 95 -14.40 4.85 -2.91
C VAL A 95 -15.01 3.56 -3.45
N GLN A 96 -16.35 3.45 -3.45
CA GLN A 96 -17.04 2.29 -4.01
C GLN A 96 -16.78 2.14 -5.52
N LYS A 97 -16.81 3.25 -6.27
CA LYS A 97 -16.48 3.26 -7.69
C LYS A 97 -15.03 2.82 -7.92
N ALA A 98 -14.07 3.36 -7.17
CA ALA A 98 -12.67 2.98 -7.26
C ALA A 98 -12.43 1.50 -6.90
N ALA A 99 -13.09 1.00 -5.86
CA ALA A 99 -13.03 -0.40 -5.46
C ALA A 99 -13.59 -1.33 -6.54
N TRP A 100 -14.72 -0.95 -7.15
CA TRP A 100 -15.30 -1.71 -8.25
C TRP A 100 -14.32 -1.79 -9.44
N ILE A 101 -13.78 -0.64 -9.87
CA ILE A 101 -12.80 -0.58 -10.97
C ILE A 101 -11.58 -1.46 -10.67
N ALA A 102 -11.01 -1.35 -9.47
CA ALA A 102 -9.84 -2.13 -9.08
C ALA A 102 -10.08 -3.65 -9.13
N ASN A 103 -11.28 -4.09 -8.75
CA ASN A 103 -11.65 -5.50 -8.73
C ASN A 103 -12.03 -6.03 -10.11
N GLU A 104 -12.86 -5.31 -10.87
CA GLU A 104 -13.35 -5.77 -12.17
C GLU A 104 -12.20 -5.87 -13.20
N HIS A 105 -11.28 -4.91 -13.16
CA HIS A 105 -10.10 -4.89 -14.03
C HIS A 105 -8.91 -5.68 -13.46
N MET A 106 -9.07 -6.34 -12.30
CA MET A 106 -8.05 -7.19 -11.67
C MET A 106 -6.66 -6.54 -11.59
N LEU A 107 -6.60 -5.25 -11.24
CA LEU A 107 -5.35 -4.47 -11.23
C LEU A 107 -4.32 -5.01 -10.23
N GLN A 108 -4.79 -5.70 -9.21
CA GLN A 108 -3.97 -6.45 -8.27
C GLN A 108 -4.80 -7.61 -7.72
N LEU A 109 -4.12 -8.65 -7.23
CA LEU A 109 -4.73 -9.71 -6.44
C LEU A 109 -4.34 -9.54 -4.97
N PRO A 110 -5.23 -9.01 -4.10
CA PRO A 110 -4.96 -8.99 -2.67
C PRO A 110 -4.83 -10.42 -2.13
N TYR A 111 -3.70 -10.72 -1.51
CA TYR A 111 -3.43 -12.05 -0.94
C TYR A 111 -3.48 -12.06 0.58
N CYS A 112 -2.81 -11.10 1.22
CA CYS A 112 -2.80 -10.97 2.68
C CYS A 112 -2.57 -9.53 3.11
N GLU A 113 -3.09 -9.18 4.29
CA GLU A 113 -2.69 -7.97 4.98
C GLU A 113 -1.41 -8.22 5.76
N LYS A 114 -0.37 -7.45 5.47
CA LYS A 114 0.91 -7.55 6.18
C LYS A 114 0.76 -6.92 7.57
N LYS A 115 1.09 -7.67 8.61
CA LYS A 115 1.27 -7.14 9.96
C LYS A 115 2.63 -6.44 10.08
N LEU A 116 2.68 -5.41 10.92
CA LEU A 116 3.92 -4.77 11.31
C LEU A 116 4.85 -5.81 11.98
N MET A 117 6.14 -5.78 11.64
CA MET A 117 7.13 -6.73 12.15
C MET A 117 8.29 -5.94 12.78
N GLU A 118 8.06 -5.44 13.99
CA GLU A 118 9.09 -4.74 14.77
C GLU A 118 9.73 -5.69 15.78
N PHE A 119 11.05 -5.54 15.94
CA PHE A 119 11.83 -6.30 16.92
C PHE A 119 12.64 -5.32 17.78
N HIS A 120 12.35 -5.32 19.08
CA HIS A 120 12.95 -4.35 20.01
C HIS A 120 14.16 -4.93 20.72
N ASN A 121 15.19 -4.08 20.89
CA ASN A 121 16.36 -4.41 21.68
C ASN A 121 16.26 -3.77 23.07
N TYR A 122 15.88 -4.57 24.07
CA TYR A 122 15.76 -4.13 25.45
C TYR A 122 17.10 -4.06 26.21
N ALA A 123 18.20 -4.55 25.64
CA ALA A 123 19.52 -4.52 26.28
C ALA A 123 20.20 -3.14 26.18
N TYR A 124 19.88 -2.37 25.13
CA TYR A 124 20.51 -1.07 24.87
C TYR A 124 19.51 0.08 24.76
N VAL A 125 18.22 -0.23 24.58
CA VAL A 125 17.17 0.78 24.46
C VAL A 125 16.03 0.43 25.42
N SER A 126 15.60 1.42 26.18
CA SER A 126 14.45 1.33 27.09
C SER A 126 13.35 2.31 26.65
N GLY A 127 12.14 2.11 27.18
CA GLY A 127 10.98 2.98 26.91
C GLY A 127 10.22 2.65 25.63
N TRP A 128 10.38 1.44 25.09
CA TRP A 128 9.51 0.91 24.04
C TRP A 128 8.04 0.92 24.51
N PRO A 129 7.11 1.48 23.73
CA PRO A 129 5.68 1.43 24.05
C PRO A 129 5.14 0.00 24.09
N ASP A 130 3.99 -0.18 24.73
CA ASP A 130 3.25 -1.45 24.70
C ASP A 130 2.87 -1.82 23.26
N VAL A 131 2.69 -3.12 22.98
CA VAL A 131 2.41 -3.62 21.62
C VAL A 131 1.12 -3.05 21.01
N ASP A 132 0.15 -2.69 21.86
CA ASP A 132 -1.13 -2.11 21.45
C ASP A 132 -1.13 -0.57 21.48
N ASP A 133 0.02 0.06 21.73
CA ASP A 133 0.11 1.53 21.77
C ASP A 133 -0.18 2.13 20.39
N PRO A 134 -1.05 3.15 20.29
CA PRO A 134 -1.41 3.77 19.02
C PRO A 134 -0.23 4.42 18.29
N LEU A 135 0.90 4.69 18.95
CA LEU A 135 2.12 5.17 18.28
C LEU A 135 2.62 4.21 17.20
N TRP A 136 2.36 2.91 17.32
CA TRP A 136 2.72 1.92 16.29
C TRP A 136 1.96 2.14 14.97
N SER A 137 0.85 2.89 14.97
CA SER A 137 0.16 3.28 13.74
C SER A 137 1.03 4.15 12.82
N LEU A 138 2.04 4.84 13.37
CA LEU A 138 3.00 5.64 12.61
C LEU A 138 4.01 4.79 11.84
N ALA A 139 4.22 3.53 12.23
CA ALA A 139 5.19 2.62 11.60
C ALA A 139 4.69 2.08 10.24
N GLY A 140 3.42 2.30 9.91
CA GLY A 140 2.86 1.95 8.61
C GLY A 140 3.65 2.60 7.47
N GLY A 141 4.34 1.77 6.68
CA GLY A 141 5.14 2.21 5.53
C GLY A 141 6.48 2.82 5.88
N GLY A 142 6.99 2.58 7.09
CA GLY A 142 8.34 2.96 7.53
C GLY A 142 8.42 3.06 9.05
N ALA A 143 9.08 2.08 9.68
CA ALA A 143 9.27 2.00 11.12
C ALA A 143 10.06 3.18 11.68
N GLU A 144 10.94 3.76 10.87
CA GLU A 144 11.84 4.85 11.23
C GLU A 144 11.07 6.09 11.68
N ARG A 145 9.86 6.32 11.14
CA ARG A 145 9.00 7.43 11.56
C ARG A 145 8.51 7.24 13.00
N ALA A 146 8.07 6.04 13.35
CA ALA A 146 7.68 5.71 14.71
C ALA A 146 8.86 5.86 15.67
N ASP A 147 10.03 5.31 15.31
CA ASP A 147 11.24 5.38 16.13
C ASP A 147 11.68 6.83 16.39
N VAL A 148 11.75 7.66 15.34
CA VAL A 148 12.12 9.08 15.46
C VAL A 148 11.12 9.84 16.32
N THR A 149 9.81 9.61 16.14
CA THR A 149 8.80 10.22 17.00
C THR A 149 9.00 9.82 18.46
N MET A 150 9.21 8.54 18.76
CA MET A 150 9.41 8.07 20.12
C MET A 150 10.71 8.59 20.74
N MET A 151 11.78 8.76 19.96
CA MET A 151 13.02 9.41 20.41
C MET A 151 12.80 10.89 20.74
N VAL A 152 12.10 11.64 19.88
CA VAL A 152 11.82 13.08 20.10
C VAL A 152 10.91 13.31 21.30
N LEU A 153 9.94 12.42 21.52
CA LEU A 153 9.07 12.45 22.71
C LEU A 153 9.81 12.04 23.99
N GLY A 154 11.06 11.58 23.89
CA GLY A 154 11.83 11.09 25.02
C GLY A 154 11.26 9.81 25.61
N LEU A 155 10.61 8.97 24.80
CA LEU A 155 10.20 7.63 25.18
C LEU A 155 11.40 6.68 25.05
N LEU A 156 11.98 6.58 23.85
CA LEU A 156 13.18 5.75 23.62
C LEU A 156 14.43 6.43 24.16
N LYS A 157 15.17 5.70 25.02
CA LYS A 157 16.41 6.17 25.65
C LYS A 157 17.43 5.05 25.73
N PRO A 158 18.75 5.36 25.84
CA PRO A 158 19.74 4.37 26.23
C PRO A 158 19.29 3.62 27.49
N ALA A 159 19.38 2.29 27.45
CA ALA A 159 19.17 1.47 28.63
C ALA A 159 20.25 1.79 29.69
N GLN A 160 19.86 1.78 30.97
CA GLN A 160 20.79 1.94 32.10
C GLN A 160 21.41 0.60 32.50
#